data_AF-A0A7Y4CTP9-F1
#
_entry.id   AF-A0A7Y4CTP9-F1
#
_cell.length_a   1.000
_cell.length_b   1.000
_cell.length_c   1.000
_cell.angle_alpha   90.00
_cell.angle_beta   90.00
_cell.angle_gamma   90.00
#
_symmetry.space_group_name_H-M   'P 1'
#
loop_
_entity.id
_entity.type
_entity.pdbx_description
1 polymer ?
#
loop_
_entity_poly.entity_id
_entity_poly.type
_entity_poly.pdbx_seq_one_letter_code
_entity_poly.pdbx_strand_id
1 'polypeptide(L)'
;MKVTLDLDKLLSEGAVTREEYEKFSALAAKSTGSLAFNILIGFGVTAVSSAILALVPEPTTAILIGAFIIIGGLVILSSGSEQWNVLANICILAGALMNGGGITVAGEGSLLSMITVTTIFTVASIFARSALLAVLATLMLSACIGARTGYFHATYFVGIQEPTITVILFSLLSITLYQLSKRLPAEYERIAIASSRTGFFLINLGFWVGSLWGERNATREIIITDSTFAFVWAVALIAVAVWAWKRNRRWVLNTVSVFGGIHFFTQWFENLGATPSTLLVAGLFALGFALGLRSINLKMKNNE
;
A
#
# COMPACT_ATOMS: atom_id res chain seq x y z
N MET A 1 -7.92 15.50 7.17
CA MET A 1 -6.55 16.07 7.05
C MET A 1 -5.81 15.93 8.39
N LYS A 2 -4.64 15.27 8.42
CA LYS A 2 -3.80 15.15 9.62
C LYS A 2 -2.64 16.15 9.51
N VAL A 3 -2.58 17.13 10.41
CA VAL A 3 -1.48 18.09 10.50
C VAL A 3 -0.46 17.55 11.51
N THR A 4 0.82 17.54 11.15
CA THR A 4 1.90 17.11 12.05
C THR A 4 2.64 18.35 12.48
N LEU A 5 2.61 18.65 13.78
CA LEU A 5 3.24 19.81 14.37
C LEU A 5 4.40 19.35 15.24
N ASP A 6 5.50 20.08 15.16
CA ASP A 6 6.65 19.91 16.05
C ASP A 6 6.37 20.74 17.31
N LEU A 7 5.85 20.08 18.35
CA LEU A 7 5.42 20.75 19.58
C LEU A 7 6.58 21.40 20.32
N ASP A 8 7.78 20.79 20.30
CA ASP A 8 8.99 21.34 20.90
C ASP A 8 9.39 22.64 20.22
N LYS A 9 9.38 22.63 18.88
CA LYS A 9 9.66 23.82 18.09
C LYS A 9 8.63 24.93 18.36
N LEU A 10 7.34 24.61 18.37
CA LEU A 10 6.28 25.61 18.60
C LEU A 10 6.35 26.20 20.01
N LEU A 11 6.71 25.41 21.02
CA LEU A 11 6.94 25.89 22.38
C LEU A 11 8.17 26.83 22.43
N SER A 12 9.25 26.48 21.73
CA SER A 12 10.45 27.32 21.64
C SER A 12 10.23 28.65 20.89
N GLU A 13 9.34 28.64 19.90
CA GLU A 13 8.94 29.82 19.13
C GLU A 13 7.86 30.66 19.84
N GLY A 14 7.37 30.23 21.01
CA GLY A 14 6.31 30.90 21.76
C GLY A 14 4.93 30.84 21.10
N ALA A 15 4.76 29.99 20.08
CA ALA A 15 3.51 29.84 19.33
C ALA A 15 2.46 29.00 20.07
N VAL A 16 2.86 28.24 21.10
CA VAL A 16 1.99 27.52 22.03
C VAL A 16 2.48 27.69 23.47
N THR A 17 1.55 27.74 24.40
CA THR A 17 1.83 27.79 25.84
C THR A 17 2.28 26.43 26.39
N ARG A 18 2.84 26.42 27.61
CA ARG A 18 3.24 25.18 28.31
C ARG A 18 2.04 24.25 28.55
N GLU A 19 0.88 24.79 28.94
CA GLU A 19 -0.35 24.01 29.12
C GLU A 19 -0.86 23.40 27.82
N GLU A 20 -0.83 24.16 26.72
CA GLU A 20 -1.20 23.65 25.39
C GLU A 20 -0.23 22.57 24.91
N TYR A 21 1.06 22.75 25.15
CA TYR A 21 2.08 21.74 24.87
C TYR A 21 1.77 20.44 25.61
N GLU A 22 1.49 20.50 26.91
CA GLU A 22 1.18 19.31 27.72
C GLU A 22 -0.13 18.64 27.27
N LYS A 23 -1.17 19.43 26.99
CA LYS A 23 -2.46 18.94 26.46
C LYS A 23 -2.29 18.25 25.10
N PHE A 24 -1.59 18.89 24.16
CA PHE A 24 -1.37 18.34 22.83
C PHE A 24 -0.43 17.14 22.86
N SER A 25 0.59 17.15 23.71
CA SER A 25 1.46 15.98 23.94
C SER A 25 0.66 14.81 24.51
N ALA A 26 -0.23 15.03 25.47
CA ALA A 26 -1.09 13.97 26.02
C ALA A 26 -2.03 13.38 24.96
N LEU A 27 -2.66 14.23 24.13
CA LEU A 27 -3.50 13.78 23.02
C LEU A 27 -2.70 13.05 21.93
N ALA A 28 -1.49 13.53 21.62
CA ALA A 28 -0.59 12.93 20.65
C ALA A 28 -0.06 11.57 21.14
N ALA A 29 0.30 11.44 22.41
CA ALA A 29 0.75 10.18 23.02
C ALA A 29 -0.33 9.10 22.92
N LYS A 30 -1.59 9.46 23.17
CA LYS A 30 -2.75 8.57 23.01
C LYS A 30 -2.91 8.10 21.55
N SER A 31 -2.52 8.91 20.57
CA SER A 31 -2.57 8.56 19.14
C SER A 31 -1.34 7.76 18.66
N THR A 32 -0.13 8.14 19.06
CA THR A 32 1.13 7.55 18.57
C THR A 32 1.41 6.19 19.20
N GLY A 33 1.12 6.00 20.50
CA GLY A 33 1.20 4.69 21.15
C GLY A 33 0.28 3.65 20.49
N SER A 34 -0.86 4.11 19.95
CA SER A 34 -1.77 3.24 19.20
C SER A 34 -1.18 2.77 17.86
N LEU A 35 -0.30 3.54 17.21
CA LEU A 35 0.20 3.18 15.88
C LEU A 35 1.18 2.00 15.92
N ALA A 36 2.22 2.08 16.76
CA ALA A 36 3.21 1.01 16.89
C ALA A 36 2.54 -0.30 17.37
N PHE A 37 1.64 -0.19 18.34
CA PHE A 37 0.84 -1.30 18.83
C PHE A 37 -0.03 -1.92 17.72
N ASN A 38 -0.74 -1.10 16.93
CA ASN A 38 -1.55 -1.58 15.81
C ASN A 38 -0.70 -2.23 14.71
N ILE A 39 0.51 -1.75 14.47
CA ILE A 39 1.45 -2.37 13.53
C ILE A 39 1.88 -3.76 14.03
N LEU A 40 2.27 -3.86 15.31
CA LEU A 40 2.66 -5.14 15.92
C LEU A 40 1.50 -6.15 15.93
N ILE A 41 0.29 -5.71 16.27
CA ILE A 41 -0.90 -6.56 16.17
C ILE A 41 -1.12 -6.99 14.72
N GLY A 42 -1.05 -6.07 13.75
CA GLY A 42 -1.25 -6.40 12.34
C GLY A 42 -0.27 -7.48 11.85
N PHE A 43 1.02 -7.32 12.17
CA PHE A 43 2.04 -8.32 11.83
C PHE A 43 1.84 -9.63 12.60
N GLY A 44 1.56 -9.57 13.90
CA GLY A 44 1.34 -10.74 14.73
C GLY A 44 0.15 -11.57 14.26
N VAL A 45 -0.99 -10.91 13.99
CA VAL A 45 -2.19 -11.57 13.45
C VAL A 45 -1.91 -12.17 12.09
N THR A 46 -1.20 -11.45 11.21
CA THR A 46 -0.82 -12.00 9.90
C THR A 46 0.05 -13.25 10.04
N ALA A 47 1.07 -13.20 10.89
CA ALA A 47 1.97 -14.33 11.15
C ALA A 47 1.21 -15.54 11.73
N VAL A 48 0.32 -15.33 12.70
CA VAL A 48 -0.50 -16.39 13.29
C VAL A 48 -1.45 -16.98 12.25
N SER A 49 -2.16 -16.16 11.48
CA SER A 49 -3.06 -16.64 10.42
C SER A 49 -2.31 -17.44 9.36
N SER A 50 -1.13 -16.97 8.92
CA SER A 50 -0.27 -17.70 7.98
C SER A 50 0.25 -19.02 8.55
N ALA A 51 0.66 -19.04 9.82
CA ALA A 51 1.12 -20.25 10.49
C ALA A 51 0.00 -21.28 10.62
N ILE A 52 -1.20 -20.85 11.01
CA ILE A 52 -2.37 -21.74 11.07
C ILE A 52 -2.68 -22.29 9.68
N LEU A 53 -2.69 -21.45 8.63
CA LEU A 53 -2.89 -21.91 7.25
C LEU A 53 -1.85 -22.95 6.82
N ALA A 54 -0.60 -22.81 7.26
CA ALA A 54 0.45 -23.78 6.97
C ALA A 54 0.33 -25.08 7.79
N LEU A 55 -0.27 -25.02 8.99
CA LEU A 55 -0.45 -26.17 9.88
C LEU A 55 -1.76 -26.92 9.64
N VAL A 56 -2.80 -26.26 9.12
CA VAL A 56 -4.10 -26.88 8.87
C VAL A 56 -3.99 -27.77 7.64
N PRO A 57 -4.26 -29.08 7.77
CA PRO A 57 -4.04 -30.04 6.69
C PRO A 57 -5.03 -29.92 5.53
N GLU A 58 -6.22 -29.36 5.77
CA GLU A 58 -7.27 -29.23 4.75
C GLU A 58 -7.74 -27.78 4.56
N PRO A 59 -7.74 -27.23 3.33
CA PRO A 59 -8.19 -25.86 3.05
C PRO A 59 -9.61 -25.56 3.55
N THR A 60 -10.52 -26.53 3.45
CA THR A 60 -11.91 -26.43 3.94
C THR A 60 -11.96 -26.06 5.42
N THR A 61 -11.07 -26.65 6.23
CA THR A 61 -11.01 -26.39 7.68
C THR A 61 -10.62 -24.94 7.96
N ALA A 62 -9.64 -24.39 7.23
CA ALA A 62 -9.24 -23.00 7.37
C ALA A 62 -10.37 -22.02 6.96
N ILE A 63 -11.13 -22.36 5.90
CA ILE A 63 -12.29 -21.59 5.46
C ILE A 63 -13.35 -21.52 6.55
N LEU A 64 -13.74 -22.67 7.11
CA LEU A 64 -14.79 -22.76 8.13
C LEU A 64 -14.40 -22.07 9.44
N ILE A 65 -13.18 -22.32 9.93
CA ILE A 65 -12.67 -21.67 11.15
C ILE A 65 -12.59 -20.15 10.92
N GLY A 66 -12.05 -19.71 9.78
CA GLY A 66 -11.96 -18.30 9.44
C GLY A 66 -13.34 -17.63 9.40
N ALA A 67 -14.33 -18.28 8.78
CA ALA A 67 -15.71 -17.78 8.72
C ALA A 67 -16.33 -17.65 10.12
N PHE A 68 -16.14 -18.65 10.99
CA PHE A 68 -16.64 -18.63 12.36
C PHE A 68 -16.02 -17.49 13.18
N ILE A 69 -14.71 -17.27 13.04
CA ILE A 69 -14.00 -16.18 13.72
C ILE A 69 -14.47 -14.81 13.21
N ILE A 70 -14.70 -14.64 11.89
CA ILE A 70 -15.27 -13.39 11.34
C ILE A 70 -16.64 -13.12 11.96
N ILE A 71 -17.53 -14.11 11.97
CA ILE A 71 -18.88 -13.98 12.51
C ILE A 71 -18.82 -13.61 14.00
N GLY A 72 -18.00 -14.32 14.78
CA GLY A 72 -17.80 -13.99 16.19
C GLY A 72 -17.28 -12.57 16.39
N GLY A 73 -16.31 -12.13 15.59
CA GLY A 73 -15.78 -10.78 15.63
C GLY A 73 -16.83 -9.72 15.29
N LEU A 74 -17.68 -9.96 14.29
CA LEU A 74 -18.79 -9.06 13.92
C LEU A 74 -19.87 -9.00 15.01
N VAL A 75 -20.19 -10.13 15.64
CA VAL A 75 -21.14 -10.16 16.78
C VAL A 75 -20.61 -9.34 17.95
N ILE A 76 -19.33 -9.52 18.30
CA ILE A 76 -18.68 -8.73 19.36
C ILE A 76 -18.69 -7.24 18.97
N LEU A 77 -18.38 -6.90 17.72
CA LEU A 77 -18.40 -5.51 17.24
C LEU A 77 -19.80 -4.90 17.33
N SER A 78 -20.85 -5.67 17.05
CA SER A 78 -22.24 -5.20 17.11
C SER A 78 -22.72 -4.90 18.54
N SER A 79 -22.03 -5.40 19.57
CA SER A 79 -22.35 -5.09 20.97
C SER A 79 -22.11 -3.64 21.36
N GLY A 80 -21.35 -2.87 20.56
CA GLY A 80 -21.04 -1.46 20.83
C GLY A 80 -20.13 -1.20 22.02
N SER A 81 -19.59 -2.25 22.66
CA SER A 81 -18.73 -2.10 23.84
C SER A 81 -17.30 -1.71 23.44
N GLU A 82 -16.85 -0.54 23.91
CA GLU A 82 -15.49 -0.05 23.64
C GLU A 82 -14.40 -1.01 24.12
N GLN A 83 -14.65 -1.74 25.21
CA GLN A 83 -13.70 -2.69 25.80
C GLN A 83 -13.36 -3.84 24.83
N TRP A 84 -14.33 -4.27 24.03
CA TRP A 84 -14.18 -5.43 23.15
C TRP A 84 -13.79 -5.08 21.71
N ASN A 85 -13.72 -3.79 21.37
CA ASN A 85 -13.41 -3.34 20.00
C ASN A 85 -12.06 -3.86 19.49
N VAL A 86 -11.04 -3.93 20.35
CA VAL A 86 -9.72 -4.46 19.95
C VAL A 86 -9.83 -5.96 19.60
N LEU A 87 -10.48 -6.74 20.45
CA LEU A 87 -10.69 -8.17 20.22
C LEU A 87 -11.53 -8.42 18.95
N ALA A 88 -12.62 -7.67 18.77
CA ALA A 88 -13.47 -7.78 17.59
C ALA A 88 -12.67 -7.56 16.29
N ASN A 89 -11.84 -6.51 16.25
CA ASN A 89 -11.01 -6.20 15.09
C ASN A 89 -9.92 -7.26 14.84
N ILE A 90 -9.32 -7.80 15.90
CA ILE A 90 -8.37 -8.92 15.78
C ILE A 90 -9.06 -10.15 15.20
N CYS A 91 -10.24 -10.51 15.70
CA CYS A 91 -11.01 -11.65 15.19
C CYS A 91 -11.38 -11.44 13.71
N ILE A 92 -11.93 -10.28 13.34
CA ILE A 92 -12.30 -10.02 11.94
C ILE A 92 -11.07 -10.09 11.03
N LEU A 93 -9.93 -9.51 11.43
CA LEU A 93 -8.70 -9.56 10.66
C LEU A 93 -8.17 -11.01 10.53
N ALA A 94 -8.04 -11.72 11.65
CA ALA A 94 -7.52 -13.09 11.69
C ALA A 94 -8.40 -14.05 10.90
N GLY A 95 -9.73 -13.96 11.10
CA GLY A 95 -10.71 -14.77 10.42
C GLY A 95 -10.77 -14.46 8.92
N ALA A 96 -10.68 -13.18 8.52
CA ALA A 96 -10.58 -12.81 7.12
C ALA A 96 -9.33 -13.44 6.48
N LEU A 97 -8.15 -13.27 7.08
CA LEU A 97 -6.91 -13.84 6.55
C LEU A 97 -6.96 -15.36 6.42
N MET A 98 -7.47 -16.07 7.43
CA MET A 98 -7.62 -17.53 7.39
C MET A 98 -8.62 -17.97 6.33
N ASN A 99 -9.80 -17.33 6.28
CA ASN A 99 -10.82 -17.66 5.31
C ASN A 99 -10.34 -17.39 3.88
N GLY A 100 -9.71 -16.22 3.68
CA GLY A 100 -9.15 -15.81 2.40
C GLY A 100 -8.04 -16.74 1.92
N GLY A 101 -7.06 -17.04 2.79
CA GLY A 101 -5.99 -17.98 2.45
C GLY A 101 -6.51 -19.38 2.15
N GLY A 102 -7.48 -19.88 2.93
CA GLY A 102 -8.13 -21.16 2.66
C GLY A 102 -8.84 -21.20 1.30
N ILE A 103 -9.58 -20.15 0.94
CA ILE A 103 -10.24 -20.02 -0.37
C ILE A 103 -9.22 -19.99 -1.51
N THR A 104 -8.12 -19.24 -1.36
CA THR A 104 -7.08 -19.15 -2.39
C THR A 104 -6.40 -20.51 -2.61
N VAL A 105 -6.12 -21.26 -1.54
CA VAL A 105 -5.52 -22.60 -1.64
C VAL A 105 -6.52 -23.60 -2.24
N ALA A 106 -7.76 -23.65 -1.73
CA ALA A 106 -8.79 -24.56 -2.22
C ALA A 106 -9.14 -24.33 -3.69
N GLY A 107 -9.11 -23.06 -4.13
CA GLY A 107 -9.38 -22.68 -5.50
C GLY A 107 -8.15 -22.67 -6.41
N GLU A 108 -6.99 -23.18 -5.95
CA GLU A 108 -5.72 -23.22 -6.69
C GLU A 108 -5.31 -21.87 -7.32
N GLY A 109 -5.65 -20.75 -6.66
CA GLY A 109 -5.40 -19.41 -7.20
C GLY A 109 -6.24 -19.06 -8.43
N SER A 110 -7.38 -19.72 -8.65
CA SER A 110 -8.34 -19.37 -9.71
C SER A 110 -8.86 -17.93 -9.55
N LEU A 111 -9.26 -17.32 -10.67
CA LEU A 111 -9.83 -15.97 -10.68
C LEU A 111 -11.04 -15.83 -9.75
N LEU A 112 -11.92 -16.85 -9.72
CA LEU A 112 -13.10 -16.85 -8.85
C LEU A 112 -12.69 -16.82 -7.36
N SER A 113 -11.66 -17.57 -6.98
CA SER A 113 -11.14 -17.54 -5.61
C SER A 113 -10.64 -16.15 -5.24
N MET A 114 -9.83 -15.50 -6.09
CA MET A 114 -9.26 -14.18 -5.84
C MET A 114 -10.33 -13.08 -5.77
N ILE A 115 -11.35 -13.12 -6.65
CA ILE A 115 -12.49 -12.21 -6.60
C ILE A 115 -13.28 -12.39 -5.30
N THR A 116 -13.51 -13.63 -4.88
CA THR A 116 -14.21 -13.96 -3.64
C THR A 116 -13.45 -13.39 -2.43
N VAL A 117 -12.14 -13.63 -2.34
CA VAL A 117 -11.31 -13.12 -1.24
C VAL A 117 -11.23 -11.59 -1.25
N THR A 118 -11.10 -10.98 -2.43
CA THR A 118 -11.14 -9.51 -2.59
C THR A 118 -12.44 -8.94 -2.03
N THR A 119 -13.57 -9.58 -2.34
CA THR A 119 -14.90 -9.15 -1.88
C THR A 119 -15.01 -9.28 -0.37
N ILE A 120 -14.59 -10.42 0.20
CA ILE A 120 -14.61 -10.66 1.65
C ILE A 120 -13.75 -9.62 2.37
N PHE A 121 -12.52 -9.35 1.90
CA PHE A 121 -11.64 -8.36 2.52
C PHE A 121 -12.21 -6.95 2.40
N THR A 122 -12.81 -6.61 1.26
CA THR A 122 -13.45 -5.29 1.06
C THR A 122 -14.59 -5.10 2.05
N VAL A 123 -15.51 -6.06 2.15
CA VAL A 123 -16.65 -6.01 3.07
C VAL A 123 -16.18 -5.95 4.51
N ALA A 124 -15.27 -6.85 4.91
CA ALA A 124 -14.70 -6.88 6.25
C ALA A 124 -13.97 -5.57 6.60
N SER A 125 -13.29 -4.95 5.63
CA SER A 125 -12.61 -3.66 5.84
C SER A 125 -13.59 -2.53 6.20
N ILE A 126 -14.78 -2.53 5.60
CA ILE A 126 -15.81 -1.51 5.85
C ILE A 126 -16.40 -1.71 7.26
N PHE A 127 -16.79 -2.94 7.61
CA PHE A 127 -17.36 -3.24 8.93
C PHE A 127 -16.34 -3.04 10.06
N ALA A 128 -15.12 -3.55 9.92
CA ALA A 128 -14.06 -3.42 10.93
C ALA A 128 -13.35 -2.05 10.88
N ARG A 129 -13.73 -1.16 9.96
CA ARG A 129 -13.07 0.13 9.70
C ARG A 129 -11.54 -0.01 9.54
N SER A 130 -11.11 -1.10 8.90
CA SER A 130 -9.72 -1.56 8.88
C SER A 130 -9.03 -1.17 7.58
N ALA A 131 -8.10 -0.21 7.69
CA ALA A 131 -7.24 0.17 6.57
C ALA A 131 -6.34 -1.00 6.09
N LEU A 132 -5.94 -1.90 7.00
CA LEU A 132 -5.13 -3.06 6.63
C LEU A 132 -5.89 -4.01 5.70
N LEU A 133 -7.14 -4.36 6.05
CA LEU A 133 -7.99 -5.21 5.19
C LEU A 133 -8.27 -4.54 3.85
N ALA A 134 -8.42 -3.21 3.82
CA ALA A 134 -8.63 -2.47 2.57
C ALA A 134 -7.39 -2.52 1.65
N VAL A 135 -6.19 -2.41 2.23
CA VAL A 135 -4.92 -2.60 1.51
C VAL A 135 -4.83 -4.02 0.98
N LEU A 136 -5.09 -5.04 1.81
CA LEU A 136 -5.06 -6.44 1.40
C LEU A 136 -6.09 -6.76 0.31
N ALA A 137 -7.29 -6.18 0.38
CA ALA A 137 -8.30 -6.30 -0.68
C ALA A 137 -7.78 -5.72 -2.01
N THR A 138 -7.12 -4.57 -1.95
CA THR A 138 -6.55 -3.90 -3.14
C THR A 138 -5.41 -4.73 -3.75
N LEU A 139 -4.56 -5.34 -2.90
CA LEU A 139 -3.51 -6.26 -3.34
C LEU A 139 -4.10 -7.56 -3.92
N MET A 140 -5.12 -8.13 -3.30
CA MET A 140 -5.80 -9.32 -3.83
C MET A 140 -6.47 -9.04 -5.18
N LEU A 141 -7.07 -7.85 -5.35
CA LEU A 141 -7.61 -7.41 -6.63
C LEU A 141 -6.53 -7.37 -7.72
N SER A 142 -5.28 -7.04 -7.37
CA SER A 142 -4.18 -7.06 -8.33
C SER A 142 -3.80 -8.48 -8.75
N ALA A 143 -3.96 -9.47 -7.85
CA ALA A 143 -3.72 -10.86 -8.18
C ALA A 143 -4.71 -11.38 -9.24
N CYS A 144 -5.95 -10.85 -9.27
CA CYS A 144 -6.95 -11.18 -10.29
C CYS A 144 -6.49 -10.87 -11.72
N ILE A 145 -5.58 -9.91 -11.90
CA ILE A 145 -5.02 -9.52 -13.20
C ILE A 145 -3.55 -9.97 -13.36
N GLY A 146 -3.15 -10.98 -12.59
CA GLY A 146 -1.86 -11.64 -12.73
C GLY A 146 -0.70 -10.98 -12.00
N ALA A 147 -0.96 -10.14 -10.99
CA ALA A 147 0.08 -9.76 -10.04
C ALA A 147 0.49 -10.97 -9.19
N ARG A 148 1.79 -11.24 -9.10
CA ARG A 148 2.35 -12.38 -8.36
C ARG A 148 3.62 -11.97 -7.64
N THR A 149 3.89 -12.64 -6.54
CA THR A 149 5.18 -12.55 -5.85
C THR A 149 5.71 -13.95 -5.63
N GLY A 150 7.03 -14.09 -5.54
CA GLY A 150 7.63 -15.38 -5.26
C GLY A 150 9.04 -15.26 -4.72
N TYR A 151 9.52 -16.38 -4.21
CA TYR A 151 10.84 -16.53 -3.63
C TYR A 151 11.50 -17.80 -4.17
N PHE A 152 12.75 -17.68 -4.61
CA PHE A 152 13.57 -18.81 -5.05
C PHE A 152 15.01 -18.56 -4.57
N HIS A 153 15.55 -19.43 -3.70
CA HIS A 153 16.92 -19.40 -3.18
C HIS A 153 17.56 -17.99 -3.10
N ALA A 154 17.22 -17.23 -2.06
CA ALA A 154 17.69 -15.85 -1.81
C ALA A 154 17.29 -14.78 -2.85
N THR A 155 16.42 -15.12 -3.80
CA THR A 155 15.86 -14.17 -4.79
C THR A 155 14.38 -13.97 -4.54
N TYR A 156 13.95 -12.71 -4.48
CA TYR A 156 12.54 -12.33 -4.46
C TYR A 156 12.17 -11.75 -5.82
N PHE A 157 11.01 -12.13 -6.35
CA PHE A 157 10.49 -11.52 -7.57
C PHE A 157 9.05 -11.03 -7.37
N VAL A 158 8.74 -9.97 -8.12
CA VAL A 158 7.39 -9.44 -8.31
C VAL A 158 7.12 -9.54 -9.81
N GLY A 159 5.99 -10.13 -10.17
CA GLY A 159 5.54 -10.23 -11.55
C GLY A 159 4.20 -9.53 -11.72
N ILE A 160 4.04 -8.78 -12.80
CA ILE A 160 2.75 -8.25 -13.26
C ILE A 160 2.54 -8.80 -14.66
N GLN A 161 1.64 -9.76 -14.82
CA GLN A 161 1.39 -10.40 -16.12
C GLN A 161 0.78 -9.44 -17.15
N GLU A 162 -0.11 -8.56 -16.70
CA GLU A 162 -0.82 -7.59 -17.56
C GLU A 162 -0.50 -6.14 -17.11
N PRO A 163 0.70 -5.61 -17.42
CA PRO A 163 1.12 -4.26 -17.03
C PRO A 163 0.11 -3.16 -17.41
N THR A 164 -0.43 -3.20 -18.62
CA THR A 164 -1.35 -2.18 -19.16
C THR A 164 -2.64 -2.14 -18.37
N ILE A 165 -3.27 -3.32 -18.17
CA ILE A 165 -4.52 -3.44 -17.42
C ILE A 165 -4.30 -3.01 -15.98
N THR A 166 -3.15 -3.37 -15.39
CA THR A 166 -2.77 -2.96 -14.03
C THR A 166 -2.72 -1.44 -13.91
N VAL A 167 -2.00 -0.76 -14.82
CA VAL A 167 -1.91 0.70 -14.82
C VAL A 167 -3.29 1.35 -14.96
N ILE A 168 -4.11 0.90 -15.90
CA ILE A 168 -5.43 1.51 -16.18
C ILE A 168 -6.39 1.28 -15.01
N LEU A 169 -6.56 0.02 -14.59
CA LEU A 169 -7.49 -0.36 -13.54
C LEU A 169 -7.16 0.34 -12.22
N PHE A 170 -5.90 0.30 -11.80
CA PHE A 170 -5.50 0.92 -10.55
C PHE A 170 -5.44 2.45 -10.62
N SER A 171 -5.26 3.05 -11.80
CA SER A 171 -5.44 4.50 -11.99
C SER A 171 -6.89 4.91 -11.75
N LEU A 172 -7.83 4.22 -12.39
CA LEU A 172 -9.27 4.46 -12.22
C LEU A 172 -9.70 4.25 -10.77
N LEU A 173 -9.30 3.13 -10.16
CA LEU A 173 -9.60 2.81 -8.77
C LEU A 173 -9.02 3.86 -7.81
N SER A 174 -7.74 4.21 -7.97
CA SER A 174 -7.05 5.16 -7.08
C SER A 174 -7.67 6.54 -7.12
N ILE A 175 -7.99 7.03 -8.34
CA ILE A 175 -8.65 8.33 -8.53
C ILE A 175 -10.05 8.28 -7.92
N THR A 176 -10.83 7.23 -8.22
CA THR A 176 -12.20 7.09 -7.71
C THR A 176 -12.24 7.09 -6.19
N LEU A 177 -11.41 6.26 -5.56
CA LEU A 177 -11.33 6.17 -4.10
C LEU A 177 -10.82 7.47 -3.47
N TYR A 178 -9.88 8.17 -4.10
CA TYR A 178 -9.42 9.48 -3.64
C TYR A 178 -10.51 10.56 -3.73
N GLN A 179 -11.32 10.55 -4.79
CA GLN A 179 -12.44 11.49 -4.90
C GLN A 179 -13.55 11.15 -3.92
N LEU A 180 -13.83 9.85 -3.73
CA LEU A 180 -14.81 9.37 -2.77
C LEU A 180 -14.40 9.72 -1.32
N SER A 181 -13.12 9.61 -0.98
CA SER A 181 -12.63 9.91 0.36
C SER A 181 -12.93 11.36 0.80
N LYS A 182 -13.05 12.30 -0.14
CA LYS A 182 -13.39 13.70 0.15
C LYS A 182 -14.85 13.89 0.61
N ARG A 183 -15.70 12.89 0.39
CA ARG A 183 -17.14 12.92 0.72
C ARG A 183 -17.50 11.96 1.86
N LEU A 184 -16.55 11.13 2.30
CA LEU A 184 -16.78 10.14 3.34
C LEU A 184 -16.52 10.71 4.73
N PRO A 185 -17.22 10.19 5.77
CA PRO A 185 -16.85 10.43 7.16
C PRO A 185 -15.40 10.01 7.44
N ALA A 186 -14.74 10.64 8.43
CA ALA A 186 -13.31 10.45 8.73
C ALA A 186 -12.89 8.97 8.89
N GLU A 187 -13.78 8.14 9.44
CA GLU A 187 -13.55 6.71 9.65
C GLU A 187 -13.39 5.95 8.31
N TYR A 188 -14.21 6.27 7.31
CA TYR A 188 -14.18 5.65 5.98
C TYR A 188 -13.24 6.38 5.02
N GLU A 189 -12.99 7.68 5.23
CA GLU A 189 -11.96 8.45 4.51
C GLU A 189 -10.62 7.73 4.59
N ARG A 190 -10.22 7.29 5.79
CA ARG A 190 -8.95 6.59 6.01
C ARG A 190 -8.83 5.30 5.21
N ILE A 191 -9.92 4.54 5.12
CA ILE A 191 -9.99 3.26 4.40
C ILE A 191 -9.84 3.51 2.90
N ALA A 192 -10.63 4.45 2.35
CA ALA A 192 -10.57 4.83 0.94
C ALA A 192 -9.19 5.40 0.54
N ILE A 193 -8.58 6.24 1.39
CA ILE A 193 -7.22 6.75 1.17
C ILE A 193 -6.19 5.62 1.22
N ALA A 194 -6.31 4.66 2.13
CA ALA A 194 -5.37 3.54 2.21
C ALA A 194 -5.39 2.72 0.90
N SER A 195 -6.56 2.31 0.44
CA SER A 195 -6.72 1.59 -0.84
C SER A 195 -6.31 2.44 -2.05
N SER A 196 -6.64 3.74 -2.08
CA SER A 196 -6.20 4.66 -3.14
C SER A 196 -4.68 4.73 -3.24
N ARG A 197 -3.98 4.79 -2.10
CA ARG A 197 -2.51 4.83 -2.06
C ARG A 197 -1.89 3.50 -2.47
N THR A 198 -2.49 2.38 -2.09
CA THR A 198 -2.08 1.04 -2.55
C THR A 198 -2.27 0.90 -4.06
N GLY A 199 -3.39 1.39 -4.60
CA GLY A 199 -3.58 1.44 -6.05
C GLY A 199 -2.52 2.30 -6.73
N PHE A 200 -2.17 3.46 -6.16
CA PHE A 200 -1.11 4.31 -6.71
C PHE A 200 0.26 3.61 -6.73
N PHE A 201 0.55 2.80 -5.70
CA PHE A 201 1.72 1.94 -5.67
C PHE A 201 1.68 0.88 -6.79
N LEU A 202 0.53 0.22 -6.98
CA LEU A 202 0.34 -0.80 -8.02
C LEU A 202 0.44 -0.25 -9.44
N ILE A 203 -0.01 1.00 -9.69
CA ILE A 203 0.20 1.68 -10.97
C ILE A 203 1.70 1.73 -11.31
N ASN A 204 2.52 2.14 -10.35
CA ASN A 204 3.97 2.23 -10.56
C ASN A 204 4.62 0.86 -10.70
N LEU A 205 4.13 -0.17 -10.00
CA LEU A 205 4.58 -1.55 -10.23
C LEU A 205 4.25 -2.02 -11.66
N GLY A 206 3.04 -1.72 -12.15
CA GLY A 206 2.65 -2.03 -13.52
C GLY A 206 3.58 -1.37 -14.54
N PHE A 207 3.85 -0.07 -14.39
CA PHE A 207 4.82 0.62 -15.23
C PHE A 207 6.24 0.06 -15.11
N TRP A 208 6.69 -0.29 -13.90
CA TRP A 208 8.03 -0.80 -13.69
C TRP A 208 8.26 -2.13 -14.39
N VAL A 209 7.35 -3.09 -14.18
CA VAL A 209 7.40 -4.38 -14.87
C VAL A 209 7.23 -4.18 -16.38
N GLY A 210 6.28 -3.37 -16.81
CA GLY A 210 6.10 -3.04 -18.23
C GLY A 210 7.36 -2.45 -18.87
N SER A 211 8.12 -1.62 -18.15
CA SER A 211 9.35 -0.98 -18.65
C SER A 211 10.55 -1.92 -18.79
N LEU A 212 10.45 -3.15 -18.25
CA LEU A 212 11.47 -4.18 -18.35
C LEU A 212 11.13 -5.24 -19.40
N TRP A 213 9.84 -5.58 -19.55
CA TRP A 213 9.42 -6.75 -20.36
C TRP A 213 8.40 -6.45 -21.45
N GLY A 214 7.81 -5.25 -21.47
CA GLY A 214 6.69 -4.86 -22.33
C GLY A 214 5.36 -5.53 -21.95
N GLU A 215 4.35 -5.33 -22.79
CA GLU A 215 3.06 -6.05 -22.77
C GLU A 215 3.10 -7.16 -23.81
N ARG A 216 2.55 -8.34 -23.50
CA ARG A 216 2.58 -9.49 -24.41
C ARG A 216 1.19 -10.07 -24.63
N ASN A 217 0.90 -10.51 -25.85
CA ASN A 217 -0.34 -11.22 -26.14
C ASN A 217 -0.27 -12.68 -25.64
N ALA A 218 -1.36 -13.44 -25.84
CA ALA A 218 -1.44 -14.85 -25.48
C ALA A 218 -0.37 -15.73 -26.19
N THR A 219 0.10 -15.34 -27.37
CA THR A 219 1.18 -16.00 -28.11
C THR A 219 2.58 -15.51 -27.72
N ARG A 220 2.69 -14.67 -26.67
CA ARG A 220 3.92 -14.05 -26.12
C ARG A 220 4.61 -13.03 -27.01
N GLU A 221 3.95 -12.58 -28.08
CA GLU A 221 4.41 -11.49 -28.92
C GLU A 221 4.20 -10.17 -28.22
N ILE A 222 5.14 -9.25 -28.39
CA ILE A 222 5.11 -7.94 -27.74
C ILE A 222 4.06 -7.07 -28.43
N ILE A 223 3.03 -6.66 -27.69
CA ILE A 223 2.01 -5.71 -28.14
C ILE A 223 2.47 -4.28 -27.88
N ILE A 224 3.02 -4.02 -26.68
CA ILE A 224 3.53 -2.72 -26.27
C ILE A 224 4.97 -2.91 -25.82
N THR A 225 5.89 -2.14 -26.39
CA THR A 225 7.31 -2.27 -26.09
C THR A 225 7.63 -1.77 -24.68
N ASP A 226 8.67 -2.37 -24.09
CA ASP A 226 9.32 -1.93 -22.86
C ASP A 226 9.70 -0.44 -22.88
N SER A 227 10.26 0.02 -24.00
CA SER A 227 10.63 1.43 -24.21
C SER A 227 9.41 2.36 -24.16
N THR A 228 8.25 1.91 -24.65
CA THR A 228 7.00 2.68 -24.56
C THR A 228 6.57 2.85 -23.12
N PHE A 229 6.60 1.78 -22.32
CA PHE A 229 6.34 1.87 -20.88
C PHE A 229 7.34 2.76 -20.17
N ALA A 230 8.64 2.63 -20.45
CA ALA A 230 9.69 3.44 -19.84
C ALA A 230 9.47 4.93 -20.13
N PHE A 231 9.15 5.30 -21.37
CA PHE A 231 8.90 6.69 -21.75
C PHE A 231 7.61 7.25 -21.12
N VAL A 232 6.50 6.51 -21.24
CA VAL A 232 5.20 6.94 -20.68
C VAL A 232 5.30 7.07 -19.15
N TRP A 233 5.98 6.15 -18.48
CA TRP A 233 6.18 6.21 -17.04
C TRP A 233 7.00 7.44 -16.63
N ALA A 234 8.09 7.75 -17.35
CA ALA A 234 8.89 8.94 -17.10
C ALA A 234 8.06 10.23 -17.21
N VAL A 235 7.27 10.36 -18.29
CA VAL A 235 6.37 11.51 -18.48
C VAL A 235 5.33 11.59 -17.37
N ALA A 236 4.72 10.46 -16.98
CA ALA A 236 3.73 10.41 -15.91
C ALA A 236 4.33 10.81 -14.56
N LEU A 237 5.52 10.30 -14.21
CA LEU A 237 6.22 10.63 -12.97
C LEU A 237 6.52 12.12 -12.87
N ILE A 238 7.03 12.72 -13.96
CA ILE A 238 7.32 14.16 -14.01
C ILE A 238 6.02 14.97 -13.87
N ALA A 239 4.98 14.63 -14.64
CA ALA A 239 3.70 15.34 -14.60
C ALA A 239 3.08 15.30 -13.19
N VAL A 240 3.08 14.13 -12.55
CA VAL A 240 2.54 13.97 -11.20
C VAL A 240 3.43 14.66 -10.16
N ALA A 241 4.76 14.65 -10.32
CA ALA A 241 5.68 15.38 -9.44
C ALA A 241 5.43 16.90 -9.50
N VAL A 242 5.33 17.47 -10.70
CA VAL A 242 5.04 18.90 -10.90
C VAL A 242 3.67 19.26 -10.33
N TRP A 243 2.64 18.44 -10.57
CA TRP A 243 1.32 18.64 -9.98
C TRP A 243 1.37 18.57 -8.44
N ALA A 244 2.05 17.58 -7.89
CA ALA A 244 2.16 17.36 -6.46
C ALA A 244 2.90 18.51 -5.77
N TRP A 245 3.96 19.03 -6.38
CA TRP A 245 4.61 20.26 -5.94
C TRP A 245 3.63 21.43 -5.91
N LYS A 246 3.01 21.74 -7.06
CA LYS A 246 2.12 22.91 -7.19
C LYS A 246 0.92 22.87 -6.24
N ARG A 247 0.44 21.67 -5.91
CA ARG A 247 -0.70 21.43 -5.00
C ARG A 247 -0.27 21.14 -3.56
N ASN A 248 1.01 21.31 -3.24
CA ASN A 248 1.59 21.02 -1.94
C ASN A 248 1.23 19.61 -1.38
N ARG A 249 1.28 18.60 -2.25
CA ARG A 249 0.99 17.19 -1.93
C ARG A 249 2.28 16.42 -1.64
N ARG A 250 2.91 16.69 -0.51
CA ARG A 250 4.22 16.10 -0.13
C ARG A 250 4.27 14.57 -0.21
N TRP A 251 3.24 13.88 0.30
CA TRP A 251 3.21 12.41 0.23
C TRP A 251 3.29 11.91 -1.22
N VAL A 252 2.52 12.51 -2.14
CA VAL A 252 2.54 12.10 -3.55
C VAL A 252 3.90 12.42 -4.17
N LEU A 253 4.44 13.62 -3.93
CA LEU A 253 5.74 14.03 -4.45
C LEU A 253 6.86 13.08 -4.03
N ASN A 254 6.91 12.72 -2.75
CA ASN A 254 7.92 11.79 -2.24
C ASN A 254 7.77 10.41 -2.87
N THR A 255 6.54 9.90 -2.98
CA THR A 255 6.28 8.60 -3.61
C THR A 255 6.72 8.59 -5.08
N VAL A 256 6.36 9.60 -5.89
CA VAL A 256 6.80 9.64 -7.29
C VAL A 256 8.27 9.93 -7.45
N SER A 257 8.91 10.63 -6.51
CA SER A 257 10.36 10.84 -6.54
C SER A 257 11.11 9.54 -6.27
N VAL A 258 10.61 8.71 -5.35
CA VAL A 258 11.16 7.36 -5.11
C VAL A 258 10.99 6.49 -6.35
N PHE A 259 9.79 6.45 -6.95
CA PHE A 259 9.58 5.70 -8.20
C PHE A 259 10.34 6.27 -9.39
N GLY A 260 10.59 7.58 -9.44
CA GLY A 260 11.50 8.19 -10.41
C GLY A 260 12.94 7.76 -10.24
N GLY A 261 13.40 7.60 -9.00
CA GLY A 261 14.67 6.96 -8.70
C GLY A 261 14.70 5.50 -9.17
N ILE A 262 13.66 4.72 -8.87
CA ILE A 262 13.55 3.33 -9.33
C ILE A 262 13.58 3.25 -10.86
N HIS A 263 12.80 4.08 -11.56
CA HIS A 263 12.82 4.17 -13.02
C HIS A 263 14.22 4.51 -13.54
N PHE A 264 14.85 5.55 -13.01
CA PHE A 264 16.20 5.95 -13.38
C PHE A 264 17.20 4.79 -13.21
N PHE A 265 17.24 4.15 -12.03
CA PHE A 265 18.19 3.07 -11.77
C PHE A 265 17.90 1.82 -12.60
N THR A 266 16.63 1.50 -12.83
CA THR A 266 16.23 0.40 -13.71
C THR A 266 16.81 0.64 -15.09
N GLN A 267 16.52 1.79 -15.70
CA GLN A 267 17.01 2.11 -17.04
C GLN A 267 18.52 2.26 -17.09
N TRP A 268 19.15 2.79 -16.02
CA TRP A 268 20.60 2.90 -15.90
C TRP A 268 21.28 1.54 -15.99
N PHE A 269 20.84 0.56 -15.20
CA PHE A 269 21.46 -0.76 -15.16
C PHE A 269 21.10 -1.63 -16.36
N GLU A 270 19.90 -1.50 -16.93
CA GLU A 270 19.53 -2.20 -18.17
C GLU A 270 20.39 -1.75 -19.36
N ASN A 271 20.73 -0.47 -19.45
CA ASN A 271 21.49 0.07 -20.59
C ASN A 271 23.01 0.09 -20.38
N LEU A 272 23.49 0.22 -19.14
CA LEU A 272 24.93 0.35 -18.84
C LEU A 272 25.52 -0.88 -18.13
N GLY A 273 24.69 -1.81 -17.67
CA GLY A 273 25.08 -2.97 -16.89
C GLY A 273 25.48 -2.63 -15.45
N ALA A 274 25.59 -3.67 -14.61
CA ALA A 274 25.92 -3.55 -13.18
C ALA A 274 27.42 -3.75 -12.91
N THR A 275 28.28 -2.93 -13.52
CA THR A 275 29.71 -2.91 -13.21
C THR A 275 30.00 -2.08 -11.95
N PRO A 276 31.17 -2.26 -11.29
CA PRO A 276 31.54 -1.41 -10.15
C PRO A 276 31.53 0.09 -10.47
N SER A 277 31.93 0.47 -11.69
CA SER A 277 31.96 1.87 -12.12
C SER A 277 30.55 2.45 -12.29
N THR A 278 29.64 1.71 -12.92
CA THR A 278 28.26 2.14 -13.12
C THR A 278 27.50 2.18 -11.80
N LEU A 279 27.80 1.27 -10.87
CA LEU A 279 27.25 1.27 -9.51
C LEU A 279 27.73 2.49 -8.69
N LEU A 280 29.01 2.84 -8.75
CA LEU A 280 29.55 4.01 -8.07
C LEU A 280 28.85 5.29 -8.55
N VAL A 281 28.74 5.47 -9.87
CA VAL A 281 28.10 6.64 -10.46
C VAL A 281 26.61 6.69 -10.12
N ALA A 282 25.91 5.54 -10.20
CA ALA A 282 24.52 5.44 -9.76
C ALA A 282 24.35 5.84 -8.28
N GLY A 283 25.25 5.40 -7.40
CA GLY A 283 25.25 5.78 -5.98
C GLY A 283 25.41 7.28 -5.77
N LEU A 284 26.29 7.94 -6.53
CA LEU A 284 26.45 9.40 -6.48
C LEU A 284 25.17 10.13 -6.93
N PHE A 285 24.51 9.65 -7.98
CA PHE A 285 23.20 10.17 -8.39
C PHE A 285 22.14 9.98 -7.30
N ALA A 286 22.11 8.83 -6.63
CA ALA A 286 21.19 8.57 -5.52
C ALA A 286 21.34 9.62 -4.41
N LEU A 287 22.58 9.94 -4.02
CA LEU A 287 22.87 10.98 -3.03
C LEU A 287 22.43 12.37 -3.53
N GLY A 288 22.71 12.69 -4.79
CA GLY A 288 22.26 13.94 -5.41
C GLY A 288 20.73 14.09 -5.42
N PHE A 289 20.01 13.03 -5.79
CA PHE A 289 18.55 12.99 -5.76
C PHE A 289 17.99 13.12 -4.34
N ALA A 290 18.61 12.48 -3.35
CA ALA A 290 18.20 12.60 -1.95
C ALA A 290 18.35 14.04 -1.44
N LEU A 291 19.46 14.71 -1.74
CA LEU A 291 19.68 16.12 -1.39
C LEU A 291 18.70 17.04 -2.12
N GLY A 292 18.44 16.79 -3.41
CA GLY A 292 17.45 17.52 -4.19
C GLY A 292 16.05 17.39 -3.60
N LEU A 293 15.60 16.17 -3.32
CA LEU A 293 14.29 15.91 -2.72
C LEU A 293 14.15 16.55 -1.34
N ARG A 294 15.22 16.53 -0.52
CA ARG A 294 15.24 17.23 0.76
C ARG A 294 15.05 18.74 0.58
N SER A 295 15.77 19.36 -0.35
CA SER A 295 15.66 20.80 -0.65
C SER A 295 14.26 21.19 -1.11
N ILE A 296 13.64 20.37 -1.98
CA ILE A 296 12.27 20.58 -2.44
C ILE A 296 11.28 20.51 -1.29
N ASN A 297 11.37 19.47 -0.45
CA ASN A 297 10.50 19.33 0.72
C ASN A 297 10.64 20.51 1.70
N LEU A 298 11.85 21.03 1.90
CA LEU A 298 12.07 22.23 2.72
C LEU A 298 11.39 23.46 2.11
N LYS A 299 11.49 23.67 0.80
CA LYS A 299 10.78 24.78 0.12
C LYS A 299 9.26 24.65 0.24
N MET A 300 8.72 23.43 0.15
CA MET A 300 7.30 23.17 0.37
C MET A 300 6.85 23.42 1.82
N LYS A 301 7.76 23.42 2.80
CA LYS A 301 7.47 23.81 4.20
C LYS A 301 7.27 25.31 4.38
N ASN A 302 7.91 26.10 3.54
CA ASN A 302 7.86 27.57 3.64
C ASN A 302 6.68 28.18 2.85
N ASN A 303 5.97 27.37 2.06
CA ASN A 303 4.81 27.77 1.24
C ASN A 303 3.46 27.31 1.82
N GLU A 304 3.46 26.77 3.05
CA GLU A 304 2.26 26.54 3.87
C GLU A 304 2.00 27.75 4.77
#